data_AF-A0A1Y5D6S5-F1
#
_entry.id   AF-A0A1Y5D6S5-F1
#
_cell.length_a   1.000
_cell.length_b   1.000
_cell.length_c   1.000
_cell.angle_alpha   90.00
_cell.angle_beta   90.00
_cell.angle_gamma   90.00
#
_symmetry.space_group_name_H-M   'P 1'
#
loop_
_entity.id
_entity.type
_entity.pdbx_description
1 polymer ?
#
loop_
_entity_poly.entity_id
_entity_poly.type
_entity_poly.pdbx_seq_one_letter_code
_entity_poly.pdbx_strand_id
1 'polypeptide(L)' 'LACVAVDPSYRGGNRGDRLLKGIERAARKQGLARLFLLTTRTAHWFIERGFKADSLSALPNTKQHLYNYQRNSKVFIKKL' A
#
# COMPACT_ATOMS: atom_id res chain seq x y z
N LEU A 1 -3.40 3.09 -0.45
CA LEU A 1 -2.81 2.95 -1.81
C LEU A 1 -3.66 1.98 -2.61
N ALA A 2 -4.30 2.44 -3.69
CA ALA A 2 -5.19 1.60 -4.50
C ALA A 2 -4.58 1.17 -5.85
N CYS A 3 -3.62 1.92 -6.39
CA CYS A 3 -2.92 1.57 -7.62
C CYS A 3 -1.51 2.18 -7.62
N VAL A 4 -0.50 1.37 -7.32
CA VAL A 4 0.90 1.70 -7.62
C VAL A 4 1.35 0.67 -8.65
N ALA A 5 1.37 1.07 -9.91
CA ALA A 5 1.86 0.26 -11.01
C ALA A 5 3.16 0.92 -11.52
N VAL A 6 4.26 0.17 -11.48
CA VAL A 6 5.49 0.53 -12.17
C VAL A 6 5.64 -0.50 -13.28
N ASP A 7 5.81 -0.01 -14.51
CA ASP A 7 6.01 -0.86 -15.67
C ASP A 7 7.17 -1.85 -15.44
N PRO A 8 7.05 -3.13 -15.86
CA PRO A 8 8.11 -4.12 -15.71
C PRO A 8 9.48 -3.68 -16.25
N SER A 9 9.52 -2.88 -17.33
CA SER A 9 10.73 -2.34 -17.93
C SER A 9 11.46 -1.30 -17.06
N TYR A 10 10.80 -0.79 -16.02
CA TYR A 10 11.36 0.17 -15.07
C TYR A 10 11.56 -0.40 -13.67
N ARG A 11 11.43 -1.74 -13.51
CA ARG A 11 11.79 -2.45 -12.29
C ARG A 11 13.32 -2.35 -12.10
N GLY A 12 13.74 -1.71 -11.01
CA GLY A 12 15.16 -1.43 -10.72
C GLY A 12 15.52 0.07 -10.71
N GLY A 13 14.64 0.93 -11.23
CA GLY A 13 14.78 2.39 -11.09
C GLY A 13 14.23 2.94 -9.77
N ASN A 14 14.80 4.04 -9.28
CA ASN A 14 14.40 4.77 -8.05
C ASN A 14 13.01 5.47 -8.18
N ARG A 15 12.20 5.10 -9.18
CA ARG A 15 10.91 5.73 -9.52
C ARG A 15 9.77 5.26 -8.62
N GLY A 16 9.71 3.95 -8.31
CA GLY A 16 8.76 3.41 -7.34
C GLY A 16 8.95 4.02 -5.95
N ASP A 17 10.21 4.20 -5.54
CA ASP A 17 10.57 4.85 -4.28
C ASP A 17 10.18 6.32 -4.25
N ARG A 18 10.42 7.04 -5.35
CA ARG A 18 10.02 8.45 -5.47
C ARG A 18 8.51 8.61 -5.38
N LEU A 19 7.74 7.73 -6.04
CA LEU A 19 6.28 7.71 -5.96
C LEU A 19 5.81 7.43 -4.54
N LEU A 20 6.34 6.38 -3.90
CA LEU A 20 5.96 6.04 -2.53
C LEU A 20 6.26 7.18 -1.56
N LYS A 21 7.47 7.78 -1.62
CA LYS A 21 7.84 8.95 -0.81
C LYS A 21 6.92 10.15 -1.05
N GLY A 22 6.53 10.39 -2.31
CA GLY A 22 5.58 11.45 -2.65
C GLY A 22 4.23 11.25 -1.98
N ILE A 23 3.72 10.01 -2.00
CA ILE A 23 2.45 9.65 -1.37
C ILE A 23 2.55 9.76 0.16
N GLU A 24 3.64 9.30 0.76
CA GLU A 24 3.87 9.41 2.20
C GLU A 24 3.90 10.87 2.67
N ARG A 25 4.57 11.76 1.93
CA ARG A 25 4.58 13.19 2.23
C ARG A 25 3.17 13.81 2.11
N ALA A 26 2.44 13.49 1.04
CA ALA A 26 1.09 13.98 0.85
C ALA A 26 0.15 13.52 1.97
N ALA A 27 0.26 12.25 2.37
CA ALA A 27 -0.53 11.67 3.44
C ALA A 27 -0.20 12.30 4.81
N ARG A 28 1.09 12.52 5.13
CA ARG A 28 1.50 13.24 6.34
C ARG A 28 0.98 14.68 6.36
N LYS A 29 1.02 15.39 5.22
CA LYS A 29 0.46 16.74 5.09
C LYS A 29 -1.05 16.78 5.33
N GLN A 30 -1.75 15.70 5.05
CA GLN A 30 -3.18 15.53 5.33
C GLN A 30 -3.46 15.02 6.75
N GLY A 31 -2.45 14.86 7.61
CA GLY A 31 -2.62 14.36 8.98
C GLY A 31 -2.91 12.85 9.07
N LEU A 32 -2.66 12.09 8.00
CA LEU A 32 -2.87 10.65 8.01
C LEU A 32 -1.74 9.94 8.77
N ALA A 33 -2.09 9.11 9.75
CA ALA A 33 -1.12 8.36 10.56
C ALA A 33 -0.69 7.02 9.95
N ARG A 34 -1.42 6.51 8.95
CA ARG A 34 -1.24 5.15 8.41
C ARG A 34 -1.55 5.09 6.92
N LEU A 35 -0.80 4.26 6.19
CA LEU A 35 -1.12 3.82 4.83
C LEU A 35 -1.48 2.35 4.82
N PHE A 36 -2.51 2.00 4.05
CA PHE A 36 -2.90 0.63 3.76
C PHE A 36 -2.65 0.30 2.28
N LEU A 37 -2.27 -0.94 2.01
CA LEU A 37 -1.98 -1.52 0.72
C LEU A 37 -2.75 -2.84 0.58
N LEU A 38 -3.37 -3.05 -0.58
CA LEU A 38 -4.01 -4.31 -0.95
C LEU A 38 -3.30 -4.85 -2.19
N THR A 39 -2.73 -6.06 -2.13
CA THR A 39 -2.01 -6.65 -3.25
C THR A 39 -2.16 -8.17 -3.29
N THR A 40 -2.24 -8.75 -4.49
CA THR A 40 -2.36 -10.20 -4.70
C THR A 40 -1.04 -10.86 -5.11
N ARG A 41 -0.05 -10.09 -5.60
CA ARG A 41 1.18 -10.64 -6.19
C ARG A 41 2.45 -10.04 -5.59
N THR A 42 2.63 -8.72 -5.68
CA THR A 42 3.90 -8.07 -5.33
C THR A 42 3.81 -7.37 -3.98
N ALA A 43 4.07 -8.11 -2.90
CA ALA A 43 4.14 -7.57 -1.54
C ALA A 43 5.57 -7.31 -1.04
N HIS A 44 6.55 -8.09 -1.49
CA HIS A 44 7.90 -8.10 -0.92
C HIS A 44 8.59 -6.72 -0.93
N TRP A 45 8.54 -6.02 -2.07
CA TRP A 45 9.08 -4.67 -2.21
C TRP A 45 8.50 -3.66 -1.21
N PHE A 46 7.22 -3.80 -0.85
CA PHE A 46 6.55 -2.95 0.14
C PHE A 46 6.96 -3.35 1.57
N ILE A 47 7.17 -4.64 1.84
CA ILE A 47 7.62 -5.12 3.14
C ILE A 47 8.98 -4.52 3.50
N GLU A 48 9.92 -4.52 2.57
CA GLU A 48 11.23 -3.87 2.72
C GLU A 48 11.13 -2.36 3.04
N ARG A 49 10.02 -1.73 2.64
CA ARG A 49 9.75 -0.30 2.85
C ARG A 49 8.91 -0.01 4.09
N GLY A 50 8.75 -0.99 4.96
CA GLY A 50 8.10 -0.85 6.27
C GLY A 50 6.61 -1.12 6.27
N PHE A 51 6.05 -1.69 5.20
CA PHE A 51 4.71 -2.26 5.24
C PHE A 51 4.74 -3.61 5.97
N LYS A 52 3.79 -3.82 6.89
CA LYS A 52 3.64 -5.10 7.60
C LYS A 52 2.32 -5.73 7.20
N ALA A 53 2.31 -7.06 7.07
CA ALA A 53 1.08 -7.79 6.83
C ALA A 53 0.11 -7.54 7.99
N ASP A 54 -1.14 -7.28 7.67
CA ASP A 54 -2.20 -7.08 8.65
C ASP A 54 -3.46 -7.80 8.17
N SER A 55 -4.46 -7.84 9.03
CA SER A 55 -5.76 -8.43 8.78
C SER A 55 -6.73 -7.41 8.17
N LEU A 56 -7.81 -7.90 7.57
CA LEU A 56 -8.88 -7.06 7.02
C LEU A 56 -9.53 -6.17 8.10
N SER A 57 -9.59 -6.65 9.35
CA SER A 57 -10.15 -5.88 10.47
C SER A 57 -9.35 -4.63 10.83
N ALA A 58 -8.10 -4.51 10.38
CA ALA A 58 -7.29 -3.31 10.57
C ALA A 58 -7.61 -2.18 9.57
N LEU A 59 -8.40 -2.46 8.52
CA LEU A 59 -8.89 -1.45 7.60
C LEU A 59 -10.00 -0.60 8.25
N PRO A 60 -10.20 0.67 7.83
CA PRO A 60 -11.38 1.43 8.21
C PRO A 60 -12.67 0.70 7.83
N ASN A 61 -13.74 0.82 8.64
CA ASN A 61 -15.02 0.11 8.42
C ASN A 61 -15.56 0.29 6.99
N THR A 62 -15.48 1.49 6.43
CA THR A 62 -15.88 1.79 5.05
C THR A 62 -15.09 0.98 4.01
N LYS A 63 -13.80 0.72 4.25
CA LYS A 63 -12.95 -0.11 3.38
C LYS A 63 -13.19 -1.61 3.59
N GLN A 64 -13.57 -2.04 4.79
CA GLN A 64 -13.94 -3.43 5.06
C GLN A 64 -15.20 -3.82 4.27
N HIS A 65 -16.23 -2.97 4.28
CA HIS A 65 -17.47 -3.22 3.54
C HIS A 65 -17.27 -3.25 2.01
N LEU A 66 -16.31 -2.48 1.51
CA LEU A 66 -15.98 -2.41 0.08
C LEU A 66 -14.91 -3.43 -0.35
N TYR A 67 -14.46 -4.30 0.56
CA TYR A 67 -13.43 -5.27 0.25
C TYR A 67 -13.99 -6.37 -0.65
N ASN A 68 -13.39 -6.50 -1.84
CA ASN A 68 -13.75 -7.56 -2.78
C ASN A 68 -13.08 -8.88 -2.38
N TYR A 69 -13.85 -9.74 -1.71
CA TYR A 69 -13.41 -11.07 -1.27
C TYR A 69 -13.02 -11.99 -2.44
N GLN A 70 -13.57 -11.82 -3.64
CA GLN A 70 -13.20 -12.62 -4.82
C GLN A 70 -11.75 -12.36 -5.26
N ARG A 71 -11.20 -11.17 -4.98
CA ARG A 71 -9.80 -10.86 -5.31
C ARG A 71 -8.79 -11.42 -4.31
N ASN A 72 -9.23 -11.81 -3.11
CA ASN A 72 -8.38 -12.33 -2.02
C ASN A 72 -7.03 -11.57 -1.86
N SER A 73 -7.08 -10.24 -1.89
CA SER A 73 -5.90 -9.38 -1.76
C SER A 73 -5.38 -9.35 -0.32
N LYS A 74 -4.09 -9.56 -0.13
CA LYS A 74 -3.47 -9.45 1.19
C LYS A 74 -3.41 -7.97 1.62
N VAL A 75 -3.66 -7.72 2.90
CA VAL A 75 -3.62 -6.39 3.50
C VAL A 75 -2.23 -6.14 4.09
N PHE A 76 -1.68 -4.96 3.81
CA PHE A 76 -0.46 -4.50 4.45
C PHE A 76 -0.63 -3.07 4.95
N ILE A 77 -0.04 -2.75 6.10
CA ILE A 77 -0.13 -1.44 6.73
C ILE A 77 1.27 -0.91 7.04
N LYS A 78 1.48 0.37 6.75
CA LYS A 78 2.65 1.14 7.16
C LYS A 78 2.21 2.32 8.02
N LYS A 79 2.86 2.53 9.16
CA LYS A 79 2.70 3.75 9.95
C LYS A 79 3.50 4.88 9.31
N LEU A 80 2.88 6.06 9.20
CA LEU A 80 3.48 7.27 8.66
C LEU A 80 4.05 8.14 9.78
#